data_AF-A0A536B676-F1
#
_entry.id   AF-A0A536B676-F1
#
_cell.length_a   1.000
_cell.length_b   1.000
_cell.length_c   1.000
_cell.angle_alpha   90.00
_cell.angle_beta   90.00
_cell.angle_gamma   90.00
#
_symmetry.space_group_name_H-M   'P 1'
#
loop_
_entity.id
_entity.type
_entity.pdbx_description
1 polymer ?
#
loop_
_entity_poly.entity_id
_entity_poly.type
_entity_poly.pdbx_seq_one_letter_code
_entity_poly.pdbx_strand_id
1 'polypeptide(L)'
;MERFVYPFSAIVGQDKMKLALILNAIHPAIGGVLIRGEKGTGKSTAVRALARLLPELAVVADCPYRCDPDAPEALCSDCQDRVAGGAALPRGRRRMRVVELPINASEDRVVGAIDIEAAIKSGERRFEP
;
A
#
# COMPACT_ATOMS: atom_id res chain seq x y z
N MET A 1 13.57 9.94 12.38
CA MET A 1 14.51 10.51 11.39
C MET A 1 13.88 10.35 10.02
N GLU A 2 13.31 11.41 9.44
CA GLU A 2 12.78 11.34 8.07
C GLU A 2 13.94 11.01 7.13
N ARG A 3 13.91 9.81 6.53
CA ARG A 3 14.90 9.41 5.54
C ARG A 3 14.74 10.34 4.34
N PHE A 4 15.78 11.09 4.00
CA PHE A 4 15.76 12.01 2.87
C PHE A 4 15.33 11.26 1.60
N VAL A 5 14.25 11.72 0.96
CA VAL A 5 13.74 11.17 -0.30
C VAL A 5 14.07 12.17 -1.40
N TYR A 6 14.78 11.71 -2.43
CA TYR A 6 15.16 12.54 -3.57
C TYR A 6 13.89 13.05 -4.31
N PRO A 7 13.80 14.33 -4.71
CA PRO A 7 12.61 14.85 -5.38
C PRO A 7 12.36 14.21 -6.74
N PHE A 8 11.11 13.86 -7.05
CA PHE A 8 10.75 13.17 -8.30
C PHE A 8 11.02 14.04 -9.54
N SER A 9 10.76 15.35 -9.43
CA SER A 9 11.01 16.32 -10.50
C SER A 9 12.51 16.55 -10.76
N ALA A 10 13.38 16.27 -9.79
CA ALA A 10 14.82 16.42 -9.94
C ALA A 10 15.48 15.21 -10.63
N ILE A 11 14.72 14.14 -10.92
CA ILE A 11 15.24 12.97 -11.62
C ILE A 11 15.49 13.33 -13.09
N VAL A 12 16.76 13.38 -13.44
CA VAL A 12 17.23 13.72 -14.79
C VAL A 12 16.93 12.56 -15.76
N GLY A 13 16.35 12.90 -16.91
CA GLY A 13 15.97 11.94 -17.95
C GLY A 13 14.90 10.95 -17.46
N GLN A 14 14.96 9.71 -17.97
CA GLN A 14 14.04 8.61 -17.64
C GLN A 14 12.55 8.95 -17.89
N ASP A 15 12.27 9.75 -18.92
CA ASP A 15 10.93 10.32 -19.14
C ASP A 15 9.86 9.25 -19.37
N LYS A 16 10.20 8.14 -20.04
CA LYS A 16 9.31 6.99 -20.19
C LYS A 16 8.94 6.35 -18.84
N MET A 17 9.91 6.21 -17.94
CA MET A 17 9.67 5.65 -16.61
C MET A 17 8.83 6.60 -15.76
N LYS A 18 9.17 7.90 -15.75
CA LYS A 18 8.39 8.91 -15.02
C LYS A 18 6.95 8.94 -15.51
N LEU A 19 6.75 8.98 -16.82
CA LEU A 19 5.41 8.96 -17.43
C LEU A 19 4.64 7.70 -17.05
N ALA A 20 5.24 6.51 -17.16
CA ALA A 20 4.59 5.26 -16.80
C ALA A 20 4.14 5.24 -15.32
N LEU A 21 4.98 5.73 -14.41
CA LEU A 21 4.65 5.82 -12.99
C LEU A 21 3.52 6.83 -12.72
N ILE A 22 3.52 7.99 -13.39
CA ILE A 22 2.45 9.00 -13.25
C ILE A 22 1.13 8.45 -13.78
N LEU A 23 1.13 7.83 -14.97
CA LEU A 23 -0.07 7.23 -15.55
C LEU A 23 -0.65 6.15 -14.63
N ASN A 24 0.21 5.31 -14.04
CA ASN A 24 -0.23 4.29 -13.11
C ASN A 24 -0.79 4.86 -11.80
N ALA A 25 -0.23 5.98 -11.32
CA ALA A 25 -0.77 6.69 -10.16
C ALA A 25 -2.13 7.36 -10.45
N ILE A 26 -2.37 7.80 -11.69
CA ILE A 26 -3.67 8.35 -12.13
C ILE A 26 -4.70 7.23 -12.30
N HIS A 27 -4.32 6.14 -12.96
CA HIS A 27 -5.21 5.02 -13.24
C HIS A 27 -4.56 3.66 -12.92
N PRO A 28 -4.81 3.10 -11.73
CA PRO A 28 -4.22 1.82 -11.32
C PRO A 28 -4.64 0.62 -12.18
N ALA A 29 -5.78 0.68 -12.87
CA ALA A 29 -6.24 -0.42 -13.73
C ALA A 29 -5.37 -0.63 -14.99
N ILE A 30 -4.46 0.30 -15.28
CA ILE A 30 -3.39 0.09 -16.28
C ILE A 30 -2.52 -1.13 -15.90
N GLY A 31 -2.49 -1.51 -14.62
CA GLY A 31 -1.80 -2.70 -14.12
C GLY A 31 -0.46 -2.35 -13.46
N GLY A 32 0.59 -3.10 -13.76
CA GLY A 32 1.93 -2.89 -13.18
C GLY A 32 2.92 -2.26 -14.16
N VAL A 33 3.94 -1.57 -13.63
CA VAL A 33 5.02 -0.99 -14.43
C VAL A 33 6.29 -1.86 -14.32
N LEU A 34 6.74 -2.45 -15.43
CA LEU A 34 8.01 -3.20 -15.47
C LEU A 34 9.17 -2.27 -15.85
N ILE A 35 10.07 -2.01 -14.90
CA ILE A 35 11.23 -1.11 -15.11
C ILE A 35 12.53 -1.90 -15.31
N ARG A 36 12.95 -2.05 -16.57
CA ARG A 36 14.24 -2.66 -16.92
C ARG A 36 15.37 -1.62 -16.90
N GLY A 37 16.59 -2.07 -16.59
CA GLY A 37 17.78 -1.20 -16.49
C GLY A 37 18.83 -1.74 -15.52
N GLU A 38 20.01 -1.16 -15.55
CA GLU A 38 21.16 -1.58 -14.72
C GLU A 38 20.99 -1.18 -13.26
N LYS A 39 21.81 -1.79 -12.39
CA LYS A 39 21.90 -1.41 -10.97
C LYS A 39 22.41 0.04 -10.89
N GLY A 40 21.84 0.83 -9.98
CA GLY A 40 22.25 2.23 -9.79
C GLY A 40 21.50 3.26 -10.64
N THR A 41 20.56 2.83 -11.51
CA THR A 41 19.75 3.72 -12.35
C THR A 41 18.65 4.50 -11.61
N GLY A 42 18.50 4.32 -10.29
CA GLY A 42 17.55 5.10 -9.48
C GLY A 42 16.08 4.67 -9.58
N LYS A 43 15.79 3.44 -10.03
CA LYS A 43 14.41 2.92 -10.19
C LYS A 43 13.58 2.99 -8.91
N SER A 44 14.11 2.44 -7.81
CA SER A 44 13.44 2.47 -6.50
C SER A 44 13.39 3.89 -5.92
N THR A 45 14.39 4.71 -6.22
CA THR A 45 14.40 6.14 -5.87
C THR A 45 13.22 6.87 -6.51
N ALA A 46 12.94 6.63 -7.79
CA ALA A 46 11.82 7.24 -8.49
C ALA A 46 10.45 6.86 -7.90
N VAL A 47 10.26 5.59 -7.57
CA VAL A 47 9.01 5.11 -6.92
C VAL A 47 8.82 5.78 -5.56
N ARG A 48 9.87 5.81 -4.72
CA ARG A 48 9.84 6.45 -3.40
C ARG A 48 9.61 7.97 -3.50
N ALA A 49 10.20 8.60 -4.50
CA ALA A 49 10.04 10.02 -4.79
C ALA A 49 8.60 10.37 -5.18
N LEU A 50 7.99 9.56 -6.06
CA LEU A 50 6.60 9.76 -6.49
C LEU A 50 5.63 9.62 -5.31
N ALA A 51 5.81 8.61 -4.46
CA ALA A 51 4.95 8.41 -3.29
C ALA A 51 4.93 9.61 -2.32
N ARG A 52 5.99 10.43 -2.30
CA ARG A 52 6.04 11.66 -1.48
C ARG A 52 5.28 12.83 -2.10
N LEU A 53 5.01 12.79 -3.41
CA LEU A 53 4.19 13.79 -4.10
C LEU A 53 2.69 13.50 -4.02
N LEU A 54 2.31 12.24 -3.80
CA LEU A 54 0.92 11.85 -3.70
C LEU A 54 0.27 12.43 -2.44
N PRO A 55 -1.01 12.85 -2.54
CA PRO A 55 -1.74 13.39 -1.40
C PRO A 55 -1.91 12.34 -0.30
N GLU A 56 -2.20 12.81 0.90
CA GLU A 56 -2.65 11.92 1.96
C GLU A 56 -4.01 11.32 1.62
N LEU A 57 -4.11 10.02 1.85
CA LEU A 57 -5.31 9.21 1.64
C LEU A 57 -6.22 9.30 2.87
N ALA A 58 -7.53 9.35 2.63
CA ALA A 58 -8.52 9.08 3.67
C ALA A 58 -8.49 7.59 3.99
N VAL A 59 -8.41 7.25 5.27
CA VAL A 59 -8.34 5.86 5.71
C VAL A 59 -9.15 5.65 6.97
N VAL A 60 -9.62 4.43 7.19
CA VAL A 60 -10.09 3.97 8.50
C VAL A 60 -8.88 3.87 9.44
N ALA A 61 -8.90 4.64 10.54
CA ALA A 61 -7.73 4.94 11.36
C ALA A 61 -7.13 3.72 12.08
N ASP A 62 -7.97 2.74 12.41
CA ASP A 62 -7.65 1.49 13.11
C ASP A 62 -7.61 0.27 12.17
N CYS A 63 -7.80 0.47 10.86
CA CYS A 63 -7.79 -0.63 9.89
C CYS A 63 -6.36 -0.92 9.37
N PRO A 64 -5.87 -2.18 9.46
CA PRO A 64 -4.53 -2.54 8.96
C PRO A 64 -4.40 -2.36 7.45
N TYR A 65 -5.49 -2.57 6.71
CA TYR A 65 -5.57 -2.45 5.26
C TYR A 65 -5.73 -1.01 4.77
N ARG A 66 -5.94 -0.04 5.68
CA ARG A 66 -6.16 1.37 5.33
C ARG A 66 -7.32 1.56 4.33
N CYS A 67 -8.43 0.86 4.55
CA CYS A 67 -9.65 1.02 3.74
C CYS A 67 -10.08 2.48 3.67
N ASP A 68 -10.57 2.92 2.51
CA ASP A 68 -11.15 4.26 2.34
C ASP A 68 -12.57 4.28 2.94
N PRO A 69 -12.85 5.11 3.96
CA PRO A 69 -14.17 5.19 4.58
C PRO A 69 -15.26 5.73 3.63
N ASP A 70 -14.89 6.33 2.50
CA ASP A 70 -15.81 6.89 1.50
C ASP A 70 -16.04 5.94 0.30
N ALA A 71 -15.41 4.76 0.27
CA ALA A 71 -15.59 3.74 -0.78
C ALA A 71 -16.11 2.40 -0.18
N PRO A 72 -17.42 2.28 0.11
CA PRO A 72 -18.02 1.09 0.74
C PRO A 72 -17.74 -0.23 0.01
N GLU A 73 -17.67 -0.20 -1.32
CA GLU A 73 -17.40 -1.35 -2.18
C GLU A 73 -15.98 -1.92 -2.05
N ALA A 74 -15.05 -1.14 -1.50
CA ALA A 74 -13.65 -1.49 -1.33
C ALA A 74 -13.24 -1.72 0.14
N LEU A 75 -14.22 -1.75 1.06
CA LEU A 75 -13.98 -2.05 2.47
C LEU A 75 -13.57 -3.52 2.65
N CYS A 76 -12.68 -3.79 3.62
CA CYS A 76 -12.41 -5.15 4.08
C CYS A 76 -13.59 -5.72 4.88
N SER A 77 -13.61 -7.04 5.09
CA SER A 77 -14.65 -7.74 5.88
C SER A 77 -14.97 -7.04 7.20
N ASP A 78 -13.94 -6.74 7.99
CA ASP A 78 -14.12 -6.17 9.33
C ASP A 78 -14.73 -4.76 9.29
N CYS A 79 -14.37 -3.96 8.27
CA CYS A 79 -14.97 -2.64 8.09
C CYS A 79 -16.40 -2.73 7.56
N GLN A 80 -16.69 -3.70 6.69
CA GLN A 80 -18.05 -3.96 6.20
C GLN A 80 -18.98 -4.37 7.35
N ASP A 81 -18.54 -5.29 8.22
CA ASP A 81 -19.34 -5.76 9.35
C ASP A 81 -19.66 -4.63 10.34
N ARG A 82 -18.70 -3.73 10.59
CA ARG A 82 -18.91 -2.54 11.44
C ARG A 82 -19.94 -1.58 10.87
N VAL A 83 -19.87 -1.32 9.56
CA VAL A 83 -20.85 -0.45 8.87
C VAL A 83 -22.23 -1.09 8.86
N ALA A 84 -22.31 -2.41 8.63
CA ALA A 84 -23.57 -3.17 8.71
C ALA A 84 -24.19 -3.13 10.12
N GLY A 85 -23.35 -3.15 11.16
CA GLY A 85 -23.76 -2.96 12.55
C GLY A 85 -24.12 -1.52 12.93
N GLY A 86 -24.07 -0.57 11.98
CA GLY A 86 -24.38 0.85 12.21
C GLY A 86 -23.29 1.64 12.95
N ALA A 87 -22.09 1.08 13.09
CA ALA A 87 -20.97 1.77 13.72
C ALA A 87 -20.29 2.74 12.75
N ALA A 88 -19.94 3.93 13.26
CA ALA A 88 -19.13 4.88 12.50
C ALA A 88 -17.67 4.43 12.43
N LEU A 89 -17.10 4.44 11.22
CA LEU A 89 -15.68 4.13 11.02
C LEU A 89 -14.82 5.34 11.42
N PRO A 90 -13.82 5.17 12.31
CA PRO A 90 -12.93 6.27 12.70
C PRO A 90 -12.09 6.68 11.50
N ARG A 91 -12.17 7.96 11.11
CA ARG A 91 -11.47 8.48 9.94
C ARG A 91 -10.09 9.01 10.32
N GLY A 92 -9.11 8.80 9.45
CA GLY A 92 -7.77 9.34 9.56
C GLY A 92 -7.20 9.72 8.20
N ARG A 93 -6.09 10.45 8.22
CA ARG A 93 -5.28 10.73 7.03
C ARG A 93 -3.94 10.02 7.14
N ARG A 94 -3.49 9.37 6.07
CA ARG A 94 -2.18 8.70 6.01
C ARG A 94 -1.54 8.92 4.65
N ARG A 95 -0.22 9.08 4.63
CA ARG A 95 0.55 9.14 3.38
C ARG A 95 0.64 7.77 2.73
N MET A 96 0.83 7.78 1.41
CA MET A 96 1.09 6.56 0.66
C MET A 96 2.36 5.85 1.18
N ARG A 97 2.27 4.53 1.36
CA ARG A 97 3.38 3.69 1.82
C ARG A 97 3.99 2.95 0.64
N VAL A 98 5.31 3.04 0.51
CA VAL A 98 6.07 2.17 -0.40
C VAL A 98 6.56 0.96 0.38
N VAL A 99 6.17 -0.23 -0.07
CA VAL A 99 6.61 -1.53 0.48
C VAL A 99 7.57 -2.15 -0.51
N GLU A 100 8.72 -2.63 -0.03
CA GLU A 100 9.66 -3.41 -0.82
C GLU A 100 9.45 -4.89 -0.54
N LEU A 101 9.22 -5.67 -1.60
CA LEU A 101 9.11 -7.11 -1.54
C LEU A 101 10.50 -7.73 -1.76
N PRO A 102 11.12 -8.36 -0.74
CA PRO A 102 12.42 -8.99 -0.90
C PRO A 102 12.28 -10.31 -1.69
N ILE A 103 13.37 -10.71 -2.35
CA ILE A 103 13.40 -11.93 -3.19
C ILE A 103 13.11 -13.20 -2.36
N ASN A 104 13.52 -13.21 -1.09
CA ASN A 104 13.33 -14.33 -0.17
C ASN A 104 12.07 -14.19 0.71
N ALA A 105 11.08 -13.41 0.28
CA ALA A 105 9.78 -13.36 0.97
C ALA A 105 9.05 -14.70 0.82
N SER A 106 8.66 -15.32 1.94
CA SER A 106 7.72 -16.45 1.92
C SER A 106 6.32 -15.97 1.59
N GLU A 107 5.49 -16.85 1.03
CA GLU A 107 4.08 -16.56 0.72
C GLU A 107 3.35 -16.02 1.95
N ASP A 108 3.50 -16.67 3.11
CA ASP A 108 2.90 -16.25 4.38
C ASP A 108 3.25 -14.82 4.79
N ARG A 109 4.45 -14.33 4.44
CA ARG A 109 4.85 -12.93 4.71
C ARG A 109 4.23 -11.92 3.74
N VAL A 110 3.72 -12.39 2.61
CA VAL A 110 3.13 -11.55 1.56
C VAL A 110 1.62 -11.51 1.68
N VAL A 111 0.99 -12.67 1.86
CA VAL A 111 -0.47 -12.79 1.94
C VAL A 111 -1.00 -12.72 3.37
N GLY A 112 -0.14 -12.94 4.37
CA GLY A 112 -0.50 -13.08 5.78
C GLY A 112 -0.58 -14.55 6.19
N ALA A 113 -0.38 -14.81 7.48
CA ALA A 113 -0.47 -16.16 8.05
C ALA A 113 -1.74 -16.31 8.90
N ILE A 114 -2.26 -17.53 8.98
CA ILE A 114 -3.30 -17.91 9.93
C ILE A 114 -2.61 -18.52 11.15
N ASP A 115 -2.84 -17.95 12.34
CA ASP A 115 -2.35 -18.54 13.59
C ASP A 115 -3.23 -19.75 13.96
N ILE A 116 -2.72 -20.94 13.65
CA ILE A 116 -3.41 -22.22 13.90
C ILE A 116 -3.52 -22.50 15.40
N GLU A 117 -2.55 -22.09 16.22
CA GLU A 117 -2.59 -22.33 17.67
C GLU A 117 -3.67 -21.49 18.35
N ALA A 118 -3.80 -20.22 17.96
CA ALA A 118 -4.89 -19.36 18.41
C ALA A 118 -6.25 -19.90 17.95
N ALA A 119 -6.35 -20.34 16.68
CA ALA A 119 -7.60 -20.89 16.15
C ALA A 119 -8.07 -22.15 16.90
N ILE A 120 -7.15 -23.01 17.37
CA ILE A 120 -7.49 -24.22 18.13
C ILE A 120 -7.83 -23.90 19.60
N LYS A 121 -7.15 -22.95 20.23
CA LYS A 121 -7.34 -22.64 21.67
C LYS A 121 -8.52 -21.71 21.96
N SER A 122 -8.79 -20.70 21.13
CA SER A 122 -9.86 -19.73 21.36
C SER A 122 -11.04 -19.84 20.40
N GLY A 123 -10.93 -20.63 19.32
CA GLY A 123 -11.93 -20.68 18.25
C GLY A 123 -11.98 -19.40 17.39
N GLU A 124 -11.13 -18.41 17.68
CA GLU A 124 -11.05 -17.15 16.94
C GLU A 124 -9.98 -17.24 15.84
N ARG A 125 -10.38 -16.98 14.59
CA ARG A 125 -9.42 -16.86 13.48
C ARG A 125 -8.67 -15.54 13.62
N ARG A 126 -7.43 -15.57 14.13
CA ARG A 126 -6.53 -14.42 14.09
C ARG A 126 -5.69 -14.46 12.83
N PHE A 127 -5.84 -13.41 12.02
CA PHE A 127 -5.03 -13.15 10.83
C PHE A 127 -3.89 -12.22 11.23
N GLU A 128 -2.65 -12.58 10.91
CA GLU A 128 -1.50 -11.69 11.06
C GLU A 128 -1.17 -11.06 9.68
N PRO A 129 -1.53 -9.77 9.47
CA PRO A 129 -1.25 -9.03 8.22
C PRO A 129 0.17 -8.46 8.13
#